data_AF-A0A316UTX7-F1
#
_entry.id   AF-A0A316UTX7-F1
#
_cell.length_a   1.000
_cell.length_b   1.000
_cell.length_c   1.000
_cell.angle_alpha   90.00
_cell.angle_beta   90.00
_cell.angle_gamma   90.00
#
_symmetry.space_group_name_H-M   'P 1'
#
loop_
_entity.id
_entity.type
_entity.pdbx_description
1 polymer ?
#
loop_
_entity_poly.entity_id
_entity_poly.type
_entity_poly.pdbx_seq_one_letter_code
_entity_poly.pdbx_strand_id
1 'polypeptide(L)'
;MLTSLLPFLLYCLTLEGARANHSTCSRGPLARAPWYDDYRLWCEAGRVDTAADQAEYRCNDQKDVVIADFGKLRPGVLEWGTPCGRNGYGFDYKGVCWSRSWVLCLGDTCNLACYYLDPEDDCEWPKHFNLSTAPKSVELWYYRWRRSWGQ
;
A
#
# COMPACT_ATOMS: atom_id res chain seq x y z
N MET A 1 25.21 -23.62 46.86
CA MET A 1 25.24 -23.66 45.39
C MET A 1 23.80 -23.56 44.87
N LEU A 2 23.21 -22.36 44.74
CA LEU A 2 21.86 -22.19 44.19
C LEU A 2 21.53 -20.70 43.99
N THR A 3 22.26 -20.02 43.11
CA THR A 3 21.93 -18.66 42.66
C THR A 3 22.48 -18.47 41.26
N SER A 4 21.60 -18.12 40.30
CA SER A 4 21.87 -17.62 38.93
C SER A 4 21.29 -18.47 37.79
N LEU A 5 19.96 -18.49 37.66
CA LEU A 5 19.30 -18.76 36.38
C LEU A 5 18.08 -17.85 36.11
N LEU A 6 17.74 -16.92 37.02
CA LEU A 6 16.54 -16.09 36.89
C LEU A 6 16.61 -14.87 35.93
N PRO A 7 17.75 -14.27 35.57
CA PRO A 7 17.72 -13.05 34.73
C PRO A 7 17.59 -13.33 33.23
N PHE A 8 17.73 -14.57 32.76
CA PHE A 8 17.62 -14.88 31.32
C PHE A 8 16.18 -15.09 30.84
N LEU A 9 15.26 -15.47 31.74
CA LEU A 9 13.86 -15.75 31.38
C LEU A 9 13.01 -14.48 31.19
N LEU A 10 13.46 -13.32 31.66
CA LEU A 10 12.74 -12.04 31.48
C LEU A 10 13.08 -11.30 30.18
N TYR A 11 14.15 -11.68 29.47
CA TYR A 11 14.56 -10.95 28.24
C TYR A 11 13.83 -11.40 26.98
N CYS A 12 13.13 -12.54 27.01
CA CYS A 12 12.43 -13.07 25.84
C CYS A 12 10.96 -12.59 25.70
N LEU A 13 10.44 -11.82 26.66
CA LEU A 13 9.02 -11.43 26.70
C LEU A 13 8.71 -10.05 26.10
N THR A 14 9.69 -9.31 25.57
CA THR A 14 9.46 -8.00 24.93
C THR A 14 9.67 -8.04 23.42
N LEU A 15 9.55 -9.22 22.79
CA LEU A 15 9.25 -9.29 21.37
C LEU A 15 7.77 -8.92 21.21
N GLU A 16 7.48 -7.62 21.31
CA GLU A 16 6.33 -7.05 20.63
C GLU A 16 6.55 -7.37 19.15
N GLY A 17 5.99 -8.51 18.72
CA GLY A 17 5.91 -8.82 17.32
C GLY A 17 5.23 -7.62 16.70
N ALA A 18 5.97 -6.87 15.88
CA ALA A 18 5.42 -5.95 14.93
C ALA A 18 4.51 -6.79 14.02
N ARG A 19 3.28 -7.03 14.48
CA ARG A 19 2.19 -7.43 13.62
C ARG A 19 2.08 -6.23 12.70
N ALA A 20 2.67 -6.36 11.50
CA ALA A 20 2.10 -5.69 10.35
C ALA A 20 0.64 -6.14 10.38
N ASN A 21 -0.22 -5.28 10.91
CA ASN A 21 -1.65 -5.49 10.83
C ASN A 21 -1.91 -5.35 9.35
N HIS A 22 -1.92 -6.48 8.63
CA HIS A 22 -2.37 -6.54 7.24
C HIS A 22 -3.80 -6.03 7.26
N SER A 23 -3.93 -4.73 7.03
CA SER A 23 -5.17 -4.04 7.25
C SER A 23 -5.98 -4.19 5.98
N THR A 24 -7.23 -4.63 6.11
CA THR A 24 -8.19 -4.36 5.05
C THR A 24 -8.21 -2.84 4.89
N CYS A 25 -8.04 -2.36 3.65
CA CYS A 25 -7.94 -0.93 3.29
C CYS A 25 -8.60 0.02 4.30
N SER A 26 -7.79 0.89 4.90
CA SER A 26 -8.09 1.49 6.20
C SER A 26 -9.36 2.34 6.22
N ARG A 27 -9.77 2.96 5.10
CA ARG A 27 -11.04 3.72 5.04
C ARG A 27 -11.70 3.59 3.67
N GLY A 28 -13.01 3.31 3.75
CA GLY A 28 -13.95 2.84 2.72
C GLY A 28 -13.92 3.52 1.34
N PRO A 29 -14.84 3.11 0.44
CA PRO A 29 -14.84 3.62 -0.91
C PRO A 29 -15.00 5.15 -0.92
N LEU A 30 -14.21 5.84 -1.73
CA LEU A 30 -14.32 7.27 -1.89
C LEU A 30 -15.70 7.66 -2.44
N ALA A 31 -16.28 8.76 -1.93
CA ALA A 31 -17.56 9.27 -2.40
C ALA A 31 -17.50 9.93 -3.79
N ARG A 32 -16.29 10.28 -4.25
CA ARG A 32 -16.01 10.91 -5.53
C ARG A 32 -14.58 10.61 -5.98
N ALA A 33 -14.30 10.85 -7.25
CA ALA A 33 -12.97 10.62 -7.78
C ALA A 33 -11.91 11.50 -7.06
N PRO A 34 -10.66 11.02 -6.86
CA PRO A 34 -9.64 11.67 -6.05
C PRO A 34 -9.29 13.09 -6.52
N TRP A 35 -9.36 13.37 -7.82
CA TRP A 35 -9.04 14.70 -8.36
C TRP A 35 -10.00 15.81 -7.89
N TYR A 36 -11.18 15.47 -7.36
CA TYR A 36 -12.08 16.43 -6.71
C TYR A 36 -11.58 16.89 -5.33
N ASP A 37 -10.65 16.16 -4.72
CA ASP A 37 -10.13 16.35 -3.36
C ASP A 37 -8.64 16.72 -3.34
N ASP A 38 -8.14 17.41 -4.39
CA ASP A 38 -6.73 17.84 -4.51
C ASP A 38 -5.70 16.68 -4.54
N TYR A 39 -6.13 15.44 -4.73
CA TYR A 39 -5.23 14.34 -5.02
C TYR A 39 -4.64 14.46 -6.43
N ARG A 40 -3.41 13.97 -6.57
CA ARG A 40 -2.70 13.89 -7.84
C ARG A 40 -2.34 12.44 -8.11
N LEU A 41 -2.48 12.04 -9.37
CA LEU A 41 -2.04 10.72 -9.80
C LEU A 41 -0.53 10.64 -9.56
N TRP A 42 -0.13 9.69 -8.74
CA TRP A 42 1.28 9.39 -8.51
C TRP A 42 1.78 8.39 -9.56
N CYS A 43 0.97 7.35 -9.79
CA CYS A 43 1.30 6.26 -10.68
C CYS A 43 0.02 5.58 -11.19
N GLU A 44 -0.03 5.35 -12.50
CA GLU A 44 -0.85 4.31 -13.09
C GLU A 44 0.03 3.09 -13.32
N ALA A 45 -0.41 1.92 -12.89
CA ALA A 45 0.37 0.69 -12.95
C ALA A 45 -0.34 -0.40 -13.76
N GLY A 46 0.36 -0.93 -14.76
CA GLY A 46 -0.11 -2.07 -15.55
C GLY A 46 0.21 -3.39 -14.86
N ARG A 47 -0.68 -4.38 -15.03
CA ARG A 47 -0.47 -5.74 -14.54
C ARG A 47 0.56 -6.48 -15.39
N VAL A 48 1.51 -7.13 -14.71
CA VAL A 48 2.50 -8.04 -15.29
C VAL A 48 2.36 -9.39 -14.59
N ASP A 49 1.90 -10.40 -15.33
CA ASP A 49 1.72 -11.75 -14.79
C ASP A 49 3.11 -12.37 -14.52
N THR A 50 3.36 -12.83 -13.29
CA THR A 50 4.67 -13.35 -12.83
C THR A 50 4.67 -14.85 -12.60
N ALA A 51 3.50 -15.45 -12.34
CA ALA A 51 3.27 -16.89 -12.27
C ALA A 51 1.80 -17.22 -12.58
N ALA A 52 1.43 -18.51 -12.53
CA ALA A 52 0.11 -18.98 -12.96
C ALA A 52 -1.08 -18.29 -12.28
N ASP A 53 -0.94 -17.91 -11.00
CA ASP A 53 -1.96 -17.23 -10.21
C ASP A 53 -1.43 -15.96 -9.52
N GLN A 54 -0.34 -15.39 -10.06
CA GLN A 54 0.32 -14.22 -9.48
C GLN A 54 0.63 -13.17 -10.51
N ALA A 55 0.55 -11.91 -10.09
CA ALA A 55 0.92 -10.77 -10.90
C ALA A 55 1.47 -9.63 -10.04
N GLU A 56 2.21 -8.73 -10.67
CA GLU A 56 2.67 -7.47 -10.09
C GLU A 56 2.08 -6.30 -10.86
N TYR A 57 1.78 -5.21 -10.18
CA TYR A 57 1.34 -3.96 -10.79
C TYR A 57 2.49 -2.96 -10.76
N ARG A 58 3.06 -2.71 -11.94
CA ARG A 58 4.26 -1.90 -12.13
C ARG A 58 3.92 -0.56 -12.74
N CYS A 59 4.45 0.52 -12.16
CA CYS A 59 4.20 1.86 -12.64
C CYS A 59 4.58 2.02 -14.11
N ASN A 60 3.69 2.62 -14.89
CA ASN A 60 3.88 2.75 -16.33
C ASN A 60 5.11 3.58 -16.68
N ASP A 61 5.34 4.67 -15.93
CA ASP A 61 6.48 5.58 -16.14
C ASP A 61 7.71 5.22 -15.30
N GLN A 62 7.59 4.23 -14.40
CA GLN A 62 8.64 3.80 -13.47
C GLN A 62 8.60 2.27 -13.32
N LYS A 63 9.05 1.54 -14.35
CA LYS A 63 8.83 0.08 -14.47
C LYS A 63 9.44 -0.75 -13.33
N ASP A 64 10.44 -0.22 -12.63
CA ASP A 64 11.07 -0.84 -11.47
C ASP A 64 10.26 -0.66 -10.17
N VAL A 65 9.25 0.22 -10.18
CA VAL A 65 8.37 0.47 -9.03
C VAL A 65 7.14 -0.44 -9.13
N VAL A 66 7.01 -1.34 -8.16
CA VAL A 66 5.82 -2.17 -7.93
C VAL A 66 4.99 -1.53 -6.82
N ILE A 67 3.74 -1.19 -7.10
CA ILE A 67 2.83 -0.57 -6.10
C ILE A 67 1.83 -1.54 -5.51
N ALA A 68 1.55 -2.65 -6.21
CA ALA A 68 0.64 -3.68 -5.75
C ALA A 68 1.04 -5.05 -6.31
N ASP A 69 0.60 -6.11 -5.65
CA ASP A 69 0.74 -7.48 -6.10
C ASP A 69 -0.58 -8.25 -5.99
N PHE A 70 -0.71 -9.28 -6.81
CA PHE A 70 -1.84 -10.19 -6.81
C PHE A 70 -1.36 -11.61 -6.52
N GLY A 71 -2.01 -12.28 -5.59
CA GLY A 71 -1.76 -13.70 -5.28
C GLY A 71 -0.47 -13.96 -4.49
N LYS A 72 0.27 -12.93 -4.07
CA LYS A 72 1.54 -13.08 -3.35
C LYS A 72 1.33 -13.39 -1.87
N LEU A 73 0.47 -12.62 -1.20
CA LEU A 73 0.09 -12.89 0.18
C LEU A 73 -0.70 -14.21 0.29
N ARG A 74 -1.73 -14.35 -0.54
CA ARG A 74 -2.53 -15.57 -0.72
C ARG A 74 -3.30 -15.56 -2.04
N PRO A 75 -3.72 -16.72 -2.57
CA PRO A 75 -4.44 -16.78 -3.84
C PRO A 75 -5.66 -15.86 -3.88
N GLY A 76 -5.79 -15.11 -4.97
CA GLY A 76 -6.94 -14.25 -5.22
C GLY A 76 -6.95 -12.90 -4.49
N VAL A 77 -5.95 -12.61 -3.66
CA VAL A 77 -5.83 -11.32 -2.98
C VAL A 77 -5.03 -10.34 -3.82
N LEU A 78 -5.51 -9.10 -3.89
CA LEU A 78 -4.78 -7.95 -4.42
C LEU A 78 -4.33 -7.09 -3.23
N GLU A 79 -3.04 -6.84 -3.11
CA GLU A 79 -2.43 -6.11 -2.00
C GLU A 79 -1.63 -4.91 -2.53
N TRP A 80 -1.83 -3.73 -1.95
CA TRP A 80 -0.96 -2.57 -2.16
C TRP A 80 0.15 -2.55 -1.13
N GLY A 81 1.37 -2.35 -1.62
CA GLY A 81 2.52 -2.11 -0.77
C GLY A 81 2.44 -0.75 -0.10
N THR A 82 3.08 -0.65 1.07
CA THR A 82 3.13 0.59 1.84
C THR A 82 3.83 1.72 1.08
N PRO A 83 3.23 2.93 0.96
CA PRO A 83 3.87 4.03 0.27
C PRO A 83 5.13 4.51 0.97
N CYS A 84 5.09 4.68 2.29
CA CYS A 84 6.15 5.30 3.07
C CYS A 84 6.57 4.47 4.29
N GLY A 85 6.16 3.20 4.37
CA GLY A 85 6.75 2.24 5.28
C GLY A 85 8.15 1.80 4.84
N ARG A 86 8.66 0.75 5.49
CA ARG A 86 9.99 0.20 5.20
C ARG A 86 10.03 -0.32 3.75
N ASN A 87 10.97 0.21 2.95
CA ASN A 87 11.10 -0.06 1.51
C ASN A 87 9.90 0.43 0.66
N GLY A 88 9.14 1.41 1.16
CA GLY A 88 8.07 2.05 0.40
C GLY A 88 8.60 2.85 -0.80
N TYR A 89 7.71 3.16 -1.73
CA TYR A 89 8.02 3.82 -3.00
C TYR A 89 7.69 5.33 -3.00
N GLY A 90 7.00 5.81 -1.98
CA GLY A 90 6.42 7.15 -1.85
C GLY A 90 7.32 8.18 -1.19
N PHE A 91 8.64 8.13 -1.41
CA PHE A 91 9.61 9.09 -0.85
C PHE A 91 10.17 10.06 -1.91
N ASP A 92 10.50 11.28 -1.50
CA ASP A 92 11.29 12.22 -2.29
C ASP A 92 12.81 11.91 -2.20
N TYR A 93 13.62 12.70 -2.90
CA TYR A 93 15.07 12.54 -2.92
C TYR A 93 15.78 12.73 -1.57
N LYS A 94 15.07 13.29 -0.56
CA LYS A 94 15.56 13.45 0.81
C LYS A 94 15.04 12.34 1.73
N GLY A 95 14.31 11.35 1.20
CA GLY A 95 13.67 10.32 2.00
C GLY A 95 12.44 10.82 2.75
N VAL A 96 11.87 11.96 2.38
CA VAL A 96 10.63 12.46 2.98
C VAL A 96 9.44 11.90 2.23
N CYS A 97 8.48 11.33 2.96
CA CYS A 97 7.24 10.81 2.39
C CYS A 97 6.46 11.91 1.64
N TRP A 98 6.06 11.64 0.39
CA TRP A 98 5.38 12.60 -0.50
C TRP A 98 4.04 13.10 0.06
N SER A 99 3.33 12.25 0.80
CA SER A 99 2.02 12.60 1.34
C SER A 99 1.68 11.82 2.61
N ARG A 100 0.88 12.44 3.46
CA ARG A 100 0.28 11.78 4.63
C ARG A 100 -1.05 11.08 4.31
N SER A 101 -1.50 11.13 3.06
CA SER A 101 -2.71 10.46 2.63
C SER A 101 -2.59 10.04 1.18
N TRP A 102 -2.89 8.77 0.94
CA TRP A 102 -2.87 8.13 -0.36
C TRP A 102 -4.25 7.58 -0.69
N VAL A 103 -4.49 7.36 -1.96
CA VAL A 103 -5.70 6.71 -2.46
C VAL A 103 -5.31 5.71 -3.52
N LEU A 104 -5.88 4.52 -3.44
CA LEU A 104 -5.64 3.42 -4.36
C LEU A 104 -6.93 3.05 -5.09
N CYS A 105 -6.87 2.83 -6.40
CA CYS A 105 -8.04 2.60 -7.25
C CYS A 105 -7.84 1.43 -8.23
N LEU A 106 -8.92 0.74 -8.62
CA LEU A 106 -8.89 -0.38 -9.58
C LEU A 106 -8.87 0.07 -11.07
N GLY A 107 -8.03 1.03 -11.44
CA GLY A 107 -7.80 1.42 -12.86
C GLY A 107 -8.97 2.10 -13.58
N ASP A 108 -10.13 2.22 -12.94
CA ASP A 108 -11.25 3.04 -13.38
C ASP A 108 -11.75 3.87 -12.20
N THR A 109 -11.05 4.97 -11.99
CA THR A 109 -11.32 5.91 -10.90
C THR A 109 -12.70 6.59 -11.03
N CYS A 110 -13.31 6.58 -12.22
CA CYS A 110 -14.68 7.06 -12.42
C CYS A 110 -15.72 6.14 -11.77
N ASN A 111 -15.42 4.86 -11.59
CA ASN A 111 -16.31 3.90 -10.94
C ASN A 111 -16.23 3.92 -9.41
N LEU A 112 -15.46 4.86 -8.82
CA LEU A 112 -15.32 5.04 -7.37
C LEU A 112 -14.84 3.78 -6.62
N ALA A 113 -14.23 2.84 -7.34
CA ALA A 113 -13.54 1.70 -6.76
C ALA A 113 -12.18 2.15 -6.24
N CYS A 114 -12.19 2.99 -5.21
CA CYS A 114 -11.00 3.60 -4.61
C CYS A 114 -11.09 3.60 -3.09
N TYR A 115 -10.00 3.33 -2.38
CA TYR A 115 -9.91 3.42 -0.92
C TYR A 115 -8.79 4.36 -0.48
N TYR A 116 -8.91 4.91 0.71
CA TYR A 116 -7.80 5.63 1.34
C TYR A 116 -6.75 4.64 1.86
N LEU A 117 -5.51 5.10 1.86
CA LEU A 117 -4.36 4.40 2.42
C LEU A 117 -3.52 5.40 3.23
N ASP A 118 -3.26 5.07 4.50
CA ASP A 118 -2.30 5.82 5.31
C ASP A 118 -0.88 5.50 4.84
N PRO A 119 0.08 6.43 4.99
CA PRO A 119 1.41 6.30 4.38
C PRO A 119 2.21 5.10 4.88
N GLU A 120 1.91 4.54 6.05
CA GLU A 120 2.63 3.41 6.64
C GLU A 120 1.84 2.10 6.57
N ASP A 121 0.61 2.13 6.06
CA ASP A 121 -0.24 0.95 5.94
C ASP A 121 0.14 0.13 4.70
N ASP A 122 -0.02 -1.19 4.77
CA ASP A 122 -0.36 -2.01 3.62
C ASP A 122 -1.88 -2.13 3.49
N CYS A 123 -2.38 -2.34 2.27
CA CYS A 123 -3.81 -2.61 2.08
C CYS A 123 -4.03 -3.90 1.31
N GLU A 124 -4.73 -4.82 1.96
CA GLU A 124 -5.45 -5.87 1.27
C GLU A 124 -6.77 -5.32 0.71
N TRP A 125 -6.96 -5.46 -0.60
CA TRP A 125 -8.21 -5.10 -1.24
C TRP A 125 -9.33 -6.06 -0.80
N PRO A 126 -10.51 -5.56 -0.38
CA PRO A 126 -11.54 -6.38 0.28
C PRO A 126 -12.21 -7.44 -0.61
N LYS A 127 -12.06 -7.32 -1.93
CA LYS A 127 -12.61 -8.27 -2.91
C LYS A 127 -11.52 -9.24 -3.36
N HIS A 128 -11.84 -10.53 -3.37
CA HIS A 128 -11.01 -11.53 -4.03
C HIS A 128 -11.27 -11.58 -5.55
N PHE A 129 -10.22 -11.90 -6.29
CA PHE A 129 -10.25 -12.09 -7.74
C PHE A 129 -9.69 -13.46 -8.10
N ASN A 130 -9.90 -13.87 -9.35
CA ASN A 130 -9.02 -14.82 -10.01
C ASN A 130 -8.17 -14.07 -11.04
N LEU A 131 -7.13 -14.68 -11.60
CA LEU A 131 -6.21 -13.96 -12.50
C LEU A 131 -6.93 -13.36 -13.74
N SER A 132 -8.01 -13.98 -14.21
CA SER A 132 -8.78 -13.48 -15.36
C SER A 132 -9.67 -12.28 -15.02
N THR A 133 -10.08 -12.13 -13.76
CA THR A 133 -10.94 -11.02 -13.27
C THR A 133 -10.19 -9.96 -12.47
N ALA A 134 -8.92 -10.21 -12.11
CA ALA A 134 -8.05 -9.21 -11.51
C ALA A 134 -7.91 -8.00 -12.45
N PRO A 135 -7.86 -6.76 -11.92
CA PRO A 135 -7.75 -5.55 -12.72
C PRO A 135 -6.59 -5.61 -13.71
N LYS A 136 -6.74 -5.01 -14.89
CA LYS A 136 -5.64 -4.90 -15.86
C LYS A 136 -4.68 -3.76 -15.53
N SER A 137 -5.19 -2.76 -14.83
CA SER A 137 -4.43 -1.65 -14.27
C SER A 137 -4.96 -1.28 -12.90
N VAL A 138 -4.12 -0.59 -12.14
CA VAL A 138 -4.48 0.06 -10.88
C VAL A 138 -3.86 1.45 -10.84
N GLU A 139 -4.38 2.31 -9.99
CA GLU A 139 -3.87 3.66 -9.81
C GLU A 139 -3.53 3.92 -8.36
N LEU A 140 -2.51 4.75 -8.15
CA LEU A 140 -2.16 5.31 -6.86
C LEU A 140 -2.11 6.83 -6.96
N TRP A 141 -2.77 7.46 -6.00
CA TRP A 141 -2.92 8.90 -5.89
C TRP A 141 -2.37 9.36 -4.54
N TYR A 142 -1.85 10.58 -4.51
CA TYR A 142 -1.36 11.20 -3.28
C TYR A 142 -2.03 12.55 -3.06
N TYR A 143 -2.35 12.86 -1.80
CA TYR A 143 -2.88 14.17 -1.46
C TYR A 143 -1.79 15.21 -1.63
N ARG A 144 -2.02 16.22 -2.48
CA ARG A 144 -1.08 17.33 -2.63
C ARG A 144 -1.21 18.23 -1.42
N TRP A 145 -0.36 18.02 -0.42
CA TRP A 145 -0.25 18.97 0.68
C TRP A 145 0.21 20.31 0.11
N ARG A 146 -0.70 21.29 0.02
CA ARG A 146 -0.29 22.67 -0.19
C ARG A 146 0.49 23.03 1.06
N ARG A 147 1.82 23.12 0.94
CA ARG A 147 2.57 24.01 1.82
C ARG A 147 1.98 25.39 1.54
N SER A 148 0.96 25.79 2.28
CA SER A 148 0.75 27.19 2.57
C SER A 148 2.01 27.61 3.31
N TRP A 149 3.03 27.99 2.55
CA TRP A 149 4.12 28.82 3.03
C TRP A 149 3.47 30.16 3.36
N GLY A 150 2.81 30.20 4.52
CA GLY A 150 2.59 31.41 5.26
C GLY A 150 3.88 31.71 6.01
N GLN A 151 4.58 32.73 5.50
CA GLN A 151 5.60 33.55 6.15
C GLN A 151 7.01 32.95 6.27
#